data_AF-A0A2N3LEA2-F1
#
_entry.id   AF-A0A2N3LEA2-F1
#
_cell.length_a   1.000
_cell.length_b   1.000
_cell.length_c   1.000
_cell.angle_alpha   90.00
_cell.angle_beta   90.00
_cell.angle_gamma   90.00
#
_symmetry.space_group_name_H-M   'P 1'
#
loop_
_entity.id
_entity.type
_entity.pdbx_description
1 polymer ?
#
loop_
_entity_poly.entity_id
_entity_poly.type
_entity_poly.pdbx_seq_one_letter_code
_entity_poly.pdbx_strand_id
1 'polypeptide(L)' 'MTESKIETKGIDTSIVYDYKEFPDETEGRCDNCGKAHFESTVKDYKFIRKCRNCGMTKSI' A
#
# COMPACT_ATOMS: atom_id res chain seq x y z
N MET A 1 -26.21 6.20 -4.99
CA MET A 1 -25.07 6.20 -4.05
C MET A 1 -24.25 4.97 -4.38
N THR A 2 -23.24 5.11 -5.24
CA THR A 2 -22.54 3.96 -5.83
C THR A 2 -21.45 3.50 -4.86
N GLU A 3 -21.71 2.39 -4.16
CA GLU A 3 -20.69 1.64 -3.43
C GLU A 3 -19.57 1.28 -4.41
N SER A 4 -18.47 2.03 -4.31
CA SER A 4 -17.27 1.78 -5.10
C SER A 4 -16.61 0.53 -4.52
N LYS A 5 -16.97 -0.65 -5.02
CA LYS A 5 -16.24 -1.90 -4.77
C LYS A 5 -14.76 -1.62 -5.00
N ILE A 6 -13.98 -1.64 -3.93
CA ILE A 6 -12.52 -1.51 -4.03
C ILE A 6 -12.06 -2.85 -4.63
N GLU A 7 -11.82 -2.88 -5.93
CA GLU A 7 -11.18 -4.01 -6.57
C GLU A 7 -9.77 -4.13 -5.98
N THR A 8 -9.56 -5.19 -5.20
CA THR A 8 -8.27 -5.49 -4.59
C THR A 8 -7.64 -6.66 -5.34
N LYS A 9 -6.32 -6.61 -5.55
CA LYS A 9 -5.56 -7.68 -6.22
C LYS A 9 -5.33 -8.92 -5.33
N GLY A 10 -5.94 -8.97 -4.15
CA GLY A 10 -5.77 -10.09 -3.21
C GLY A 10 -4.42 -10.13 -2.50
N ILE A 11 -3.71 -9.00 -2.45
CA ILE A 11 -2.43 -8.89 -1.73
C ILE A 11 -2.69 -8.96 -0.22
N ASP A 12 -1.90 -9.76 0.50
CA ASP A 12 -1.99 -9.83 1.96
C ASP A 12 -1.53 -8.51 2.58
N THR A 13 -2.44 -7.82 3.27
CA THR A 13 -2.20 -6.51 3.88
C THR A 13 -1.69 -6.59 5.32
N SER A 14 -1.56 -7.79 5.86
CA SER A 14 -1.00 -8.06 7.19
C SER A 14 0.53 -8.04 7.20
N ILE A 15 1.15 -8.11 6.01
CA ILE A 15 2.59 -8.14 5.82
C ILE A 15 3.07 -6.75 5.37
N VAL A 16 4.26 -6.36 5.84
CA VAL A 16 4.99 -5.19 5.35
C VAL A 16 5.94 -5.64 4.25
N TYR A 17 5.67 -5.24 3.00
CA TYR A 17 6.53 -5.57 1.86
C TYR A 17 7.75 -4.64 1.82
N ASP A 18 8.92 -5.12 1.41
CA ASP A 18 10.09 -4.27 1.17
C ASP A 18 10.05 -3.72 -0.26
N TYR A 19 10.19 -2.41 -0.44
CA TYR A 19 10.18 -1.76 -1.75
C TYR A 19 11.33 -2.22 -2.66
N LYS A 20 12.47 -2.65 -2.09
CA LYS A 20 13.61 -3.16 -2.88
C LYS A 20 13.31 -4.54 -3.49
N GLU A 21 12.55 -5.37 -2.76
CA GLU A 21 12.14 -6.69 -3.23
C GLU A 21 10.89 -6.61 -4.12
N PHE A 22 9.95 -5.73 -3.74
CA PHE A 22 8.66 -5.53 -4.40
C PHE A 22 8.46 -4.04 -4.71
N PRO A 23 9.09 -3.51 -5.77
CA PRO A 23 8.88 -2.12 -6.18
C PRO A 23 7.42 -1.87 -6.54
N ASP A 24 7.01 -0.60 -6.55
CA ASP A 24 5.67 -0.24 -6.98
C ASP A 24 5.48 -0.58 -8.46
N GLU A 25 4.39 -1.27 -8.80
CA GLU A 25 4.05 -1.57 -10.21
C GLU A 25 3.69 -0.29 -10.97
N THR A 26 3.12 0.69 -10.26
CA THR A 26 2.86 2.04 -10.76
C THR A 26 3.22 3.04 -9.68
N GLU A 27 4.15 3.93 -9.98
CA GLU A 27 4.65 4.92 -9.02
C GLU A 27 3.51 5.75 -8.40
N GLY A 28 3.53 5.86 -7.07
CA GLY A 28 2.52 6.63 -6.33
C GLY A 28 1.11 6.02 -6.35
N ARG A 29 0.98 4.72 -6.66
CA ARG A 29 -0.29 3.97 -6.56
C ARG A 29 -0.10 2.73 -5.71
N CYS A 30 -1.13 2.37 -4.95
CA CYS A 30 -1.11 1.16 -4.13
C CYS A 30 -1.25 -0.06 -5.05
N ASP A 31 -0.32 -1.01 -4.97
CA ASP A 31 -0.35 -2.19 -5.83
C ASP A 31 -1.63 -3.03 -5.61
N ASN A 32 -2.19 -3.00 -4.39
CA ASN A 32 -3.39 -3.77 -4.08
C ASN A 32 -4.68 -3.14 -4.62
N CYS A 33 -4.86 -1.82 -4.53
CA CYS A 33 -6.15 -1.18 -4.85
C CYS A 33 -6.09 0.01 -5.82
N GLY A 34 -4.91 0.34 -6.33
CA GLY A 34 -4.69 1.41 -7.29
C GLY A 34 -4.97 2.84 -6.79
N LYS A 35 -5.17 3.04 -5.48
CA LYS A 35 -5.38 4.39 -4.90
C LYS A 35 -4.06 5.03 -4.50
N ALA A 36 -4.03 6.36 -4.53
CA ALA A 36 -2.86 7.19 -4.18
C ALA A 36 -2.90 7.74 -2.74
N HIS A 37 -3.87 7.30 -1.93
CA HIS A 37 -4.04 7.79 -0.57
C HIS A 37 -3.25 6.92 0.42
N PHE A 38 -2.14 7.47 0.91
CA PHE A 38 -1.26 6.80 1.85
C PHE A 38 -1.12 7.55 3.16
N GLU A 39 -0.95 6.79 4.22
CA GLU A 39 -0.42 7.24 5.50
C GLU A 39 1.02 6.76 5.59
N SER A 40 1.92 7.63 6.04
CA SER A 40 3.31 7.27 6.20
C SER A 40 3.73 7.39 7.65
N THR A 41 4.46 6.41 8.14
CA THR A 41 5.02 6.37 9.49
C THR A 41 6.50 6.04 9.41
N VAL A 42 7.28 6.54 10.37
CA VAL A 42 8.69 6.17 10.51
C VAL A 42 8.80 5.26 11.72
N LYS A 43 9.38 4.07 11.53
CA LYS A 43 9.62 3.11 12.61
C LYS A 43 10.98 2.48 12.41
N ASP A 44 11.81 2.46 13.44
CA ASP A 44 13.15 1.85 13.42
C ASP A 44 14.01 2.32 12.22
N TYR A 45 13.98 3.63 11.95
CA TYR A 45 14.64 4.28 10.80
C TYR A 45 14.17 3.82 9.40
N LYS A 46 13.08 3.07 9.32
CA LYS A 46 12.41 2.68 8.06
C LYS A 46 11.17 3.52 7.83
N PHE A 47 10.94 3.90 6.57
CA PHE A 47 9.74 4.64 6.19
C PHE A 47 8.67 3.66 5.74
N ILE A 48 7.59 3.52 6.51
CA ILE A 48 6.49 2.60 6.21
C ILE A 48 5.35 3.39 5.58
N ARG A 49 5.01 3.06 4.34
CA ARG A 49 3.87 3.59 3.61
C ARG A 49 2.69 2.62 3.72
N LYS A 50 1.62 3.04 4.38
CA LYS A 50 0.35 2.31 4.52
C LYS A 50 -0.73 2.89 3.60
N CYS A 51 -1.37 2.08 2.77
CA CYS A 51 -2.53 2.52 2.01
C CYS A 51 -3.73 2.75 2.95
N ARG A 52 -4.31 3.95 2.95
CA ARG A 52 -5.51 4.24 3.77
C ARG A 52 -6.77 3.52 3.29
N ASN A 53 -6.76 3.06 2.03
CA ASN A 53 -7.94 2.50 1.40
C ASN A 53 -8.05 0.98 1.56
N CYS A 54 -6.92 0.25 1.52
CA CYS A 54 -6.90 -1.20 1.67
C CYS A 54 -6.03 -1.72 2.83
N GLY A 55 -5.22 -0.86 3.45
CA GLY A 55 -4.35 -1.24 4.56
C GLY A 55 -2.98 -1.82 4.19
N MET A 56 -2.71 -2.07 2.91
CA MET A 56 -1.41 -2.59 2.44
C MET A 56 -0.26 -1.72 2.95
N THR A 57 0.77 -2.34 3.51
CA THR A 57 1.96 -1.65 4.02
C THR A 57 3.19 -2.01 3.21
N LYS A 58 4.01 -1.01 2.92
CA LYS A 58 5.30 -1.18 2.24
C LYS A 58 6.38 -0.36 2.95
N SER A 59 7.52 -0.95 3.20
CA SER A 59 8.72 -0.30 3.73
C SER A 59 9.53 0.24 2.57
N ILE A 60 9.81 1.54 2.59
CA ILE A 60 10.64 2.28 1.62
C ILE A 60 11.98 2.61 2.27
#